data_AF-H7C5J3-F1
#
_entry.id   AF-H7C5J3-F1
#
_cell.length_a   1.000
_cell.length_b   1.000
_cell.length_c   1.000
_cell.angle_alpha   90.00
_cell.angle_beta   90.00
_cell.angle_gamma   90.00
#
_symmetry.space_group_name_H-M   'P 1'
#
loop_
_entity.id
_entity.type
_entity.pdbx_description
1 polymer ?
#
loop_
_entity_poly.entity_id
_entity_poly.type
_entity_poly.pdbx_seq_one_letter_code
_entity_poly.pdbx_strand_id
1 'polypeptide(L)'
;FSIPEFQRAYVGNLPRIFDYSPLDPTQDFNTQMTKLGHGLLSGQYSKPPVKSELIEQVMKEEHKPQQNGISPRMFKAFVSKSHPEFSSNRQQDAQEFFLHLVNLVERNRIGSENPSDVFRFLVEERIQCCQTRKVRYTERVDYLMQLPVAMEAATNKDELIAYELTRREAEANRRPLPELVRAKIPFSACLQAFSEPENVDDFWSSALQAKSAGVKTSRFASFPEYLVVQIKKFTFGLDWVPKKFDVSIDMPDLLDINHLRARGLQPGEEELPDISPPIVIPDDSKASDIDESSVMQLA
;
A
#
# COMPACT_ATOMS: atom_id res chain seq x y z
N PHE A 1 -13.62 -3.03 -10.48
CA PHE A 1 -15.06 -2.87 -10.78
C PHE A 1 -15.93 -4.03 -10.27
N SER A 2 -15.50 -4.79 -9.26
CA SER A 2 -16.35 -5.81 -8.62
C SER A 2 -17.06 -5.30 -7.35
N ILE A 3 -16.78 -4.06 -6.96
CA ILE A 3 -17.35 -3.39 -5.79
C ILE A 3 -18.54 -2.54 -6.25
N PRO A 4 -19.74 -2.70 -5.65
CA PRO A 4 -20.96 -2.05 -6.11
C PRO A 4 -20.87 -0.52 -6.21
N GLU A 5 -20.16 0.14 -5.31
CA GLU A 5 -20.03 1.60 -5.26
C GLU A 5 -19.32 2.12 -6.50
N PHE A 6 -18.26 1.44 -6.95
CA PHE A 6 -17.59 1.75 -8.21
C PHE A 6 -18.47 1.45 -9.42
N GLN A 7 -19.30 0.41 -9.37
CA GLN A 7 -20.24 0.10 -10.46
C GLN A 7 -21.33 1.18 -10.57
N ARG A 8 -21.93 1.58 -9.45
CA ARG A 8 -22.95 2.63 -9.40
C ARG A 8 -22.37 3.97 -9.85
N ALA A 9 -21.21 4.37 -9.30
CA ALA A 9 -20.58 5.64 -9.57
C ALA A 9 -20.22 5.82 -11.05
N TYR A 10 -19.65 4.80 -11.70
CA TYR A 10 -19.11 4.91 -13.05
C TYR A 10 -19.98 4.26 -14.14
N VAL A 11 -20.50 3.06 -13.91
CA VAL A 11 -21.25 2.31 -14.94
C VAL A 11 -22.74 2.62 -14.86
N GLY A 12 -23.30 2.75 -13.65
CA GLY A 12 -24.69 3.14 -13.44
C GLY A 12 -24.99 4.57 -13.93
N ASN A 13 -24.01 5.47 -13.80
CA ASN A 13 -24.12 6.87 -14.25
C ASN A 13 -23.58 7.11 -15.68
N LEU A 14 -23.36 6.05 -16.47
CA LEU A 14 -22.72 6.15 -17.79
C LEU A 14 -23.34 7.21 -18.72
N PRO A 15 -24.67 7.27 -18.93
CA PRO A 15 -25.26 8.26 -19.84
C PRO A 15 -24.92 9.68 -19.40
N ARG A 16 -25.07 9.98 -18.12
CA ARG A 16 -24.77 11.29 -17.55
C ARG A 16 -23.28 11.63 -17.70
N ILE A 17 -22.37 10.71 -17.40
CA ILE A 17 -20.93 10.99 -17.51
C ILE A 17 -20.55 11.30 -18.96
N PHE A 18 -21.15 10.61 -19.94
CA PHE A 18 -20.89 10.86 -21.35
C PHE A 18 -21.53 12.17 -21.84
N ASP A 19 -22.73 12.51 -21.38
CA ASP A 19 -23.41 13.77 -21.74
C ASP A 19 -22.65 15.02 -21.26
N TYR A 20 -21.97 14.93 -20.11
CA TYR A 20 -21.18 16.02 -19.53
C TYR A 20 -19.67 15.88 -19.82
N SER A 21 -19.26 14.94 -20.67
CA SER A 21 -17.86 14.79 -21.07
C SER A 21 -17.34 16.07 -21.73
N PRO A 22 -16.10 16.49 -21.46
CA PRO A 22 -15.48 17.59 -22.19
C PRO A 22 -15.27 17.25 -23.67
N LEU A 23 -14.91 18.27 -24.46
CA LEU A 23 -14.67 18.14 -25.91
C LEU A 23 -13.64 17.04 -26.24
N ASP A 24 -12.62 16.87 -25.40
CA ASP A 24 -11.67 15.76 -25.48
C ASP A 24 -11.92 14.73 -24.34
N PRO A 25 -12.74 13.69 -24.58
CA PRO A 25 -13.02 12.63 -23.59
C PRO A 25 -11.78 11.81 -23.21
N THR A 26 -10.68 11.88 -23.97
CA THR A 26 -9.46 11.11 -23.68
C THR A 26 -8.71 11.66 -22.48
N GLN A 27 -8.94 12.94 -22.16
CA GLN A 27 -8.36 13.65 -21.02
C GLN A 27 -9.34 13.78 -19.85
N ASP A 28 -10.45 13.03 -19.84
CA ASP A 28 -11.40 13.03 -18.73
C ASP A 28 -11.34 11.74 -17.93
N PHE A 29 -11.02 11.85 -16.64
CA PHE A 29 -10.88 10.69 -15.75
C PHE A 29 -12.17 9.88 -15.67
N ASN A 30 -13.30 10.57 -15.49
CA ASN A 30 -14.59 9.92 -15.26
C ASN A 30 -15.06 9.17 -16.50
N THR A 31 -14.91 9.76 -17.69
CA THR A 31 -15.17 9.10 -18.96
C THR A 31 -14.29 7.86 -19.16
N GLN A 32 -12.99 7.94 -18.86
CA GLN A 32 -12.08 6.80 -18.98
C GLN A 32 -12.42 5.68 -17.98
N MET A 33 -12.75 6.01 -16.73
CA MET A 33 -13.20 5.04 -15.71
C MET A 33 -14.52 4.37 -16.10
N THR A 34 -15.50 5.15 -16.55
CA THR A 34 -16.79 4.64 -17.05
C THR A 34 -16.62 3.74 -18.27
N LYS A 35 -15.80 4.14 -19.23
CA LYS A 35 -15.46 3.31 -20.41
C LYS A 35 -14.84 1.98 -19.99
N LEU A 36 -13.88 2.00 -19.06
CA LEU A 36 -13.25 0.80 -18.53
C LEU A 36 -14.25 -0.11 -17.82
N GLY A 37 -15.06 0.45 -16.92
CA GLY A 37 -16.10 -0.28 -16.19
C GLY A 37 -17.13 -0.90 -17.12
N HIS A 38 -17.62 -0.16 -18.12
CA HIS A 38 -18.55 -0.69 -19.11
C HIS A 38 -17.93 -1.81 -19.95
N GLY A 39 -16.68 -1.66 -20.39
CA GLY A 39 -15.97 -2.70 -21.12
C GLY A 39 -15.82 -4.00 -20.34
N LEU A 40 -15.65 -3.91 -19.02
CA LEU A 40 -15.53 -5.07 -18.14
C LEU A 40 -16.87 -5.73 -17.81
N LEU A 41 -17.95 -4.95 -17.65
CA LEU A 41 -19.21 -5.44 -17.10
C LEU A 41 -20.33 -5.65 -18.14
N SER A 42 -20.21 -5.08 -19.35
CA SER A 42 -21.27 -5.15 -20.37
C SER A 42 -21.41 -6.53 -21.04
N GLY A 43 -20.42 -7.41 -20.89
CA GLY A 43 -20.36 -8.71 -21.60
C GLY A 43 -20.06 -8.62 -23.09
N GLN A 44 -19.86 -7.41 -23.65
CA GLN A 44 -19.55 -7.23 -25.08
C GLN A 44 -18.26 -7.94 -25.50
N TYR A 45 -17.26 -7.95 -24.61
CA TYR A 45 -15.94 -8.54 -24.83
C TYR A 45 -15.80 -9.97 -24.26
N SER A 46 -16.91 -10.57 -23.80
CA SER A 46 -16.94 -11.94 -23.26
C SER A 46 -17.49 -12.96 -24.25
N LYS A 47 -17.73 -12.54 -25.51
CA LYS A 47 -18.27 -13.40 -26.57
C LYS A 47 -17.14 -14.24 -27.19
N PRO A 48 -17.39 -15.52 -27.50
CA PRO A 48 -16.43 -16.34 -28.23
C PRO A 48 -16.21 -15.77 -29.66
N PRO A 49 -15.02 -15.98 -30.26
CA PRO A 49 -14.73 -15.55 -31.62
C PRO A 49 -15.72 -16.18 -32.61
N VAL A 50 -16.06 -15.45 -33.68
CA VAL A 50 -17.04 -15.90 -34.68
C VAL A 50 -16.43 -17.04 -35.49
N LYS A 51 -17.25 -18.00 -35.97
CA LYS A 51 -16.79 -19.20 -36.71
C LYS A 51 -15.81 -18.91 -37.87
N SER A 52 -15.88 -17.74 -38.50
CA SER A 52 -14.94 -17.32 -39.55
C SER A 52 -13.53 -17.02 -39.01
N GLU A 53 -13.42 -16.43 -37.82
CA GLU A 53 -12.14 -16.14 -37.14
C GLU A 53 -11.50 -17.42 -36.59
N LEU A 54 -12.33 -18.38 -36.18
CA LEU A 54 -11.89 -19.73 -35.80
C LEU A 54 -11.20 -20.46 -36.95
N ILE A 55 -11.68 -20.31 -38.20
CA ILE A 55 -11.08 -20.97 -39.36
C ILE A 55 -9.69 -20.36 -39.67
N GLU A 56 -9.54 -19.03 -39.60
CA GLU A 56 -8.23 -18.37 -39.75
C GLU A 56 -7.26 -18.70 -38.61
N GLN A 57 -7.75 -18.85 -37.37
CA GLN A 57 -6.94 -19.21 -36.20
C GLN A 57 -6.49 -20.68 -36.25
N VAL A 58 -7.35 -21.60 -36.70
CA VAL A 58 -7.01 -23.02 -36.88
C VAL A 58 -5.99 -23.22 -38.00
N MET A 59 -5.96 -22.35 -39.02
CA MET A 59 -4.94 -22.37 -40.07
C MET A 59 -3.58 -21.80 -39.63
N LYS A 60 -3.50 -21.12 -38.48
CA LYS A 60 -2.28 -20.56 -37.89
C LYS A 60 -1.94 -21.26 -36.56
N GLU A 61 -1.62 -22.55 -36.64
CA GLU A 61 -1.13 -23.42 -35.55
C GLU A 61 -2.01 -23.54 -34.29
N GLU A 62 -1.79 -24.60 -33.50
CA GLU A 62 -2.56 -25.13 -32.35
C GLU A 62 -2.87 -24.15 -31.17
N HIS A 63 -3.39 -22.96 -31.44
CA HIS A 63 -3.73 -21.97 -30.42
C HIS A 63 -5.21 -22.10 -30.04
N LYS A 64 -5.47 -22.30 -28.74
CA LYS A 64 -6.82 -22.18 -28.16
C LYS A 64 -7.42 -20.84 -28.61
N PRO A 65 -8.72 -20.80 -29.00
CA PRO A 65 -9.36 -19.55 -29.40
C PRO A 65 -9.25 -18.53 -28.25
N GLN A 66 -8.42 -17.50 -28.45
CA GLN A 66 -8.24 -16.44 -27.48
C GLN A 66 -9.43 -15.48 -27.59
N GLN A 67 -10.10 -15.21 -26.47
CA GLN A 67 -11.08 -14.14 -26.40
C GLN A 67 -10.36 -12.80 -26.56
N ASN A 68 -10.85 -11.98 -27.49
CA ASN A 68 -10.42 -10.59 -27.64
C ASN A 68 -10.97 -9.78 -26.46
N GLY A 69 -10.25 -9.78 -25.34
CA GLY A 69 -10.55 -8.95 -24.18
C GLY A 69 -10.41 -7.45 -24.47
N ILE A 70 -10.46 -6.61 -23.43
CA ILE A 70 -10.28 -5.16 -23.58
C ILE A 70 -8.80 -4.75 -23.52
N SER A 71 -8.42 -3.73 -24.30
CA SER A 71 -7.10 -3.09 -24.21
C SER A 71 -7.22 -1.66 -23.65
N PRO A 72 -7.00 -1.45 -22.35
CA PRO A 72 -7.28 -0.16 -21.68
C PRO A 72 -6.15 0.87 -21.89
N ARG A 73 -5.68 1.05 -23.14
CA ARG A 73 -4.55 1.95 -23.45
C ARG A 73 -4.82 3.40 -23.10
N MET A 74 -6.04 3.86 -23.38
CA MET A 74 -6.47 5.24 -23.13
C MET A 74 -6.56 5.53 -21.63
N PHE A 75 -7.14 4.60 -20.86
CA PHE A 75 -7.13 4.65 -19.40
C PHE A 75 -5.70 4.66 -18.85
N LYS A 76 -4.84 3.73 -19.30
CA LYS A 76 -3.43 3.66 -18.87
C LYS A 76 -2.73 5.00 -19.10
N ALA A 77 -2.81 5.54 -20.32
CA ALA A 77 -2.17 6.80 -20.69
C ALA A 77 -2.66 7.98 -19.86
N PHE A 78 -3.95 7.99 -19.47
CA PHE A 78 -4.51 9.01 -18.59
C PHE A 78 -3.95 8.90 -17.17
N VAL A 79 -4.10 7.73 -16.52
CA VAL A 79 -3.72 7.56 -15.11
C VAL A 79 -2.21 7.62 -14.90
N SER A 80 -1.41 7.35 -15.93
CA SER A 80 0.04 7.43 -15.84
C SER A 80 0.63 8.79 -16.21
N LYS A 81 -0.18 9.73 -16.69
CA LYS A 81 0.28 11.02 -17.20
C LYS A 81 1.06 11.77 -16.12
N SER A 82 2.31 12.10 -16.44
CA SER A 82 3.24 12.81 -15.55
C SER A 82 3.56 12.12 -14.21
N HIS A 83 3.24 10.82 -14.07
CA HIS A 83 3.64 10.05 -12.88
C HIS A 83 5.01 9.40 -13.11
N PRO A 84 6.02 9.62 -12.23
CA PRO A 84 7.37 9.10 -12.41
C PRO A 84 7.41 7.58 -12.66
N GLU A 85 6.69 6.81 -11.84
CA GLU A 85 6.66 5.35 -11.96
C GLU A 85 5.73 4.82 -13.06
N PHE A 86 4.45 5.21 -13.01
CA PHE A 86 3.42 4.64 -13.91
C PHE A 86 3.52 5.09 -15.36
N SER A 87 4.23 6.20 -15.68
CA SER A 87 4.46 6.64 -17.07
C SER A 87 5.31 5.65 -17.86
N SER A 88 6.13 4.85 -17.17
CA SER A 88 6.95 3.82 -17.76
C SER A 88 6.13 2.57 -18.14
N ASN A 89 6.76 1.69 -18.92
CA ASN A 89 6.22 0.35 -19.21
C ASN A 89 6.88 -0.74 -18.34
N ARG A 90 7.54 -0.35 -17.24
CA ARG A 90 8.20 -1.30 -16.31
C ARG A 90 7.16 -1.98 -15.42
N GLN A 91 7.59 -3.02 -14.71
CA GLN A 91 6.77 -3.64 -13.66
C GLN A 91 6.61 -2.65 -12.50
N GLN A 92 5.43 -2.63 -11.88
CA GLN A 92 5.04 -1.67 -10.86
C GLN A 92 4.36 -2.36 -9.68
N ASP A 93 4.37 -1.72 -8.52
CA ASP A 93 3.71 -2.24 -7.32
C ASP A 93 2.20 -2.02 -7.36
N ALA A 94 1.44 -3.05 -6.99
CA ALA A 94 -0.02 -3.03 -7.05
C ALA A 94 -0.64 -2.14 -5.96
N GLN A 95 -0.04 -2.06 -4.77
CA GLN A 95 -0.52 -1.22 -3.69
C GLN A 95 -0.24 0.25 -3.98
N GLU A 96 0.93 0.57 -4.55
CA GLU A 96 1.21 1.93 -5.01
C GLU A 96 0.19 2.39 -6.07
N PHE A 97 -0.08 1.54 -7.07
CA PHE A 97 -1.08 1.85 -8.09
C PHE A 97 -2.50 1.95 -7.51
N PHE A 98 -2.86 1.13 -6.52
CA PHE A 98 -4.14 1.22 -5.82
C PHE A 98 -4.31 2.57 -5.12
N LEU A 99 -3.33 3.00 -4.31
CA LEU A 99 -3.39 4.30 -3.64
C LEU A 99 -3.38 5.47 -4.63
N HIS A 100 -2.60 5.36 -5.72
CA HIS A 100 -2.64 6.35 -6.79
C HIS A 100 -4.02 6.46 -7.43
N LEU A 101 -4.66 5.32 -7.72
CA LEU A 101 -6.02 5.30 -8.25
C LEU A 101 -7.04 5.86 -7.26
N VAL A 102 -6.96 5.51 -5.97
CA VAL A 102 -7.80 6.09 -4.91
C VAL A 102 -7.66 7.61 -4.86
N ASN A 103 -6.43 8.13 -4.92
CA ASN A 103 -6.16 9.57 -4.97
C ASN A 103 -6.73 10.23 -6.25
N LEU A 104 -6.68 9.55 -7.40
CA LEU A 104 -7.29 10.05 -8.62
C LEU A 104 -8.81 10.13 -8.51
N VAL A 105 -9.45 9.11 -7.92
CA VAL A 105 -10.89 9.12 -7.63
C VAL A 105 -11.24 10.28 -6.68
N GLU A 106 -10.45 10.46 -5.62
CA GLU A 106 -10.62 11.52 -4.63
C GLU A 106 -10.57 12.93 -5.25
N ARG A 107 -9.73 13.12 -6.27
CA ARG A 107 -9.55 14.39 -7.01
C ARG A 107 -10.63 14.62 -8.07
N ASN A 108 -11.26 13.56 -8.58
CA ASN A 108 -12.21 13.61 -9.70
C ASN A 108 -13.60 13.13 -9.27
N ARG A 109 -14.07 13.56 -8.09
CA ARG A 109 -15.35 13.13 -7.53
C ARG A 109 -16.52 13.45 -8.46
N ILE A 110 -17.47 12.53 -8.54
CA ILE A 110 -18.71 12.69 -9.32
C ILE A 110 -19.82 13.03 -8.35
N GLY A 111 -20.21 14.31 -8.29
CA GLY A 111 -21.23 14.76 -7.35
C GLY A 111 -20.74 14.70 -5.89
N SER A 112 -21.63 14.34 -4.97
CA SER A 112 -21.34 14.33 -3.53
C SER A 112 -20.76 13.02 -3.00
N GLU A 113 -21.00 11.89 -3.69
CA GLU A 113 -20.58 10.56 -3.24
C GLU A 113 -19.22 10.18 -3.85
N ASN A 114 -18.34 9.62 -3.03
CA ASN A 114 -17.02 9.16 -3.46
C ASN A 114 -16.93 7.63 -3.31
N PRO A 115 -16.77 6.87 -4.40
CA PRO A 115 -16.74 5.41 -4.31
C PRO A 115 -15.51 4.89 -3.55
N SER A 116 -14.44 5.69 -3.37
CA SER A 116 -13.28 5.31 -2.55
C SER A 116 -13.57 5.29 -1.05
N ASP A 117 -14.67 5.89 -0.59
CA ASP A 117 -15.01 5.96 0.84
C ASP A 117 -15.30 4.56 1.43
N VAL A 118 -15.66 3.58 0.61
CA VAL A 118 -15.83 2.17 1.03
C VAL A 118 -14.58 1.55 1.64
N PHE A 119 -13.40 2.05 1.26
CA PHE A 119 -12.11 1.60 1.76
C PHE A 119 -11.60 2.47 2.90
N ARG A 120 -12.19 3.65 3.10
CA ARG A 120 -11.69 4.68 4.01
C ARG A 120 -11.99 4.30 5.44
N PHE A 121 -10.99 4.36 6.31
CA PHE A 121 -11.16 4.21 7.75
C PHE A 121 -10.24 5.15 8.53
N LEU A 122 -10.53 5.29 9.82
CA LEU A 122 -9.75 6.10 10.75
C LEU A 122 -8.91 5.18 11.64
N VAL A 123 -7.64 5.54 11.78
CA VAL A 123 -6.70 4.92 12.71
C VAL A 123 -6.49 5.87 13.88
N GLU A 124 -6.75 5.39 15.08
CA GLU A 124 -6.36 6.04 16.33
C GLU A 124 -4.92 5.63 16.65
N GLU A 125 -4.04 6.61 16.76
CA GLU A 125 -2.69 6.44 17.26
C GLU A 125 -2.61 7.01 18.66
N ARG A 126 -2.24 6.16 19.62
CA ARG A 126 -2.01 6.53 21.01
C ARG A 126 -0.51 6.47 21.28
N ILE A 127 0.07 7.57 21.76
CA ILE A 127 1.47 7.63 22.21
C ILE A 127 1.48 7.91 23.71
N GLN A 128 2.20 7.10 24.48
CA GLN A 128 2.38 7.29 25.92
C GLN A 128 3.84 7.61 26.25
N CYS A 129 4.10 8.68 26.99
CA CYS A 129 5.43 8.95 27.52
C CYS A 129 5.81 7.93 28.59
N CYS A 130 6.99 7.31 28.49
CA CYS A 130 7.43 6.29 29.44
C CYS A 130 7.67 6.83 30.86
N GLN A 131 8.09 8.10 30.98
CA GLN A 131 8.43 8.69 32.29
C GLN A 131 7.21 9.27 33.01
N THR A 132 6.36 10.05 32.31
CA THR A 132 5.21 10.72 32.94
C THR A 132 3.93 9.91 32.88
N ARG A 133 3.90 8.83 32.09
CA ARG A 133 2.71 7.99 31.81
C ARG A 133 1.57 8.74 31.11
N LYS A 134 1.74 10.02 30.79
CA LYS A 134 0.76 10.82 30.05
C LYS A 134 0.68 10.40 28.59
N VAL A 135 -0.48 10.60 27.99
CA VAL A 135 -0.83 10.06 26.67
C VAL A 135 -1.20 11.17 25.69
N ARG A 136 -1.04 10.91 24.40
CA ARG A 136 -1.58 11.73 23.31
C ARG A 136 -2.27 10.82 22.31
N TYR A 137 -3.46 11.21 21.90
CA TYR A 137 -4.23 10.54 20.87
C TYR A 137 -4.24 11.41 19.61
N THR A 138 -4.02 10.78 18.46
CA THR A 138 -4.14 11.41 17.15
C THR A 138 -4.87 10.48 16.21
N GLU A 139 -5.73 11.03 15.36
CA GLU A 139 -6.41 10.25 14.33
C GLU A 139 -5.82 10.55 12.96
N ARG A 140 -5.74 9.52 12.12
CA ARG A 140 -5.37 9.66 10.71
C ARG A 140 -6.28 8.82 9.83
N VAL A 141 -6.50 9.29 8.61
CA VAL A 141 -7.23 8.55 7.57
C VAL A 141 -6.28 7.53 6.95
N ASP A 142 -6.80 6.32 6.70
CA ASP A 142 -6.11 5.29 5.94
C ASP A 142 -7.09 4.58 4.99
N TYR A 143 -6.55 3.89 3.99
CA TYR A 143 -7.30 3.15 2.97
C TYR A 143 -6.89 1.68 2.90
N LEU A 144 -5.81 1.29 3.58
CA LEU A 144 -5.38 -0.09 3.65
C LEU A 144 -4.68 -0.41 4.98
N MET A 145 -4.83 -1.64 5.42
CA MET A 145 -4.13 -2.18 6.58
C MET A 145 -2.84 -2.86 6.12
N GLN A 146 -1.69 -2.40 6.61
CA GLN A 146 -0.41 -3.04 6.31
C GLN A 146 -0.04 -4.04 7.40
N LEU A 147 -0.15 -5.33 7.10
CA LEU A 147 0.25 -6.40 8.01
C LEU A 147 1.73 -6.71 7.89
N PRO A 148 2.50 -6.63 9.00
CA PRO A 148 3.88 -7.09 9.03
C PRO A 148 3.95 -8.62 8.88
N VAL A 149 5.07 -9.10 8.35
CA VAL A 149 5.37 -10.53 8.27
C VAL A 149 6.27 -10.91 9.43
N ALA A 150 5.71 -11.60 10.43
CA ALA A 150 6.42 -12.11 11.60
C ALA A 150 7.23 -13.37 11.22
N MET A 151 8.42 -13.19 10.65
CA MET A 151 9.25 -14.31 10.15
C MET A 151 9.66 -15.29 11.26
N GLU A 152 9.87 -14.78 12.46
CA GLU A 152 10.14 -15.54 13.68
C GLU A 152 8.98 -16.46 14.10
N ALA A 153 7.77 -16.22 13.59
CA ALA A 153 6.60 -17.06 13.85
C ALA A 153 6.44 -18.22 12.85
N ALA A 154 7.40 -18.44 11.94
CA ALA A 154 7.35 -19.55 10.99
C ALA A 154 7.18 -20.91 11.68
N THR A 155 6.23 -21.72 11.19
CA THR A 155 5.95 -23.05 11.78
C THR A 155 6.83 -24.17 11.23
N ASN A 156 7.48 -23.95 10.09
CA ASN A 156 8.31 -24.92 9.39
C ASN A 156 9.79 -24.51 9.30
N LYS A 157 10.36 -23.97 10.39
CA LYS A 157 11.75 -23.47 10.42
C LYS A 157 12.78 -24.53 10.03
N ASP A 158 12.62 -25.76 10.51
CA ASP A 158 13.57 -26.84 10.22
C ASP A 158 13.55 -27.23 8.73
N GLU A 159 12.36 -27.26 8.11
CA GLU A 159 12.20 -27.47 6.67
C GLU A 159 12.88 -26.37 5.85
N LEU A 160 12.76 -25.11 6.28
CA LEU A 160 13.41 -23.97 5.63
C LEU A 160 14.93 -24.05 5.72
N ILE A 161 15.47 -24.42 6.89
CA ILE A 161 16.92 -24.56 7.08
C ILE A 161 17.45 -25.68 6.17
N ALA A 162 16.75 -26.82 6.10
CA ALA A 162 17.11 -27.92 5.21
C ALA A 162 17.02 -27.51 3.72
N TYR A 163 15.98 -26.78 3.34
CA TYR A 163 15.83 -26.24 1.99
C TYR A 163 16.96 -25.26 1.63
N GLU A 164 17.31 -24.33 2.51
CA GLU A 164 18.39 -23.38 2.24
C GLU A 164 19.76 -24.06 2.09
N LEU A 165 20.03 -25.08 2.91
CA LEU A 165 21.27 -25.85 2.82
C LEU A 165 21.34 -26.61 1.49
N THR A 166 20.29 -27.35 1.14
CA THR A 166 20.21 -28.09 -0.14
C THR A 166 20.24 -27.15 -1.34
N ARG A 167 19.61 -25.97 -1.26
CA ARG A 167 19.65 -24.95 -2.32
C ARG A 167 21.06 -24.41 -2.52
N ARG A 168 21.77 -24.04 -1.45
CA ARG A 168 23.16 -23.55 -1.52
C ARG A 168 24.10 -24.62 -2.08
N GLU A 169 23.92 -25.88 -1.69
CA GLU A 169 24.70 -27.00 -2.26
C GLU A 169 24.42 -27.21 -3.75
N ALA A 170 23.15 -27.11 -4.17
CA ALA A 170 22.78 -27.20 -5.58
C ALA A 170 23.37 -26.04 -6.39
N GLU A 171 23.32 -24.81 -5.87
CA GLU A 171 23.93 -23.61 -6.48
C GLU A 171 25.46 -23.77 -6.63
N ALA A 172 26.15 -24.18 -5.56
CA ALA A 172 27.60 -24.37 -5.57
C ALA A 172 28.05 -25.47 -6.55
N ASN A 173 27.27 -26.55 -6.65
CA ASN A 173 27.55 -27.67 -7.54
C ASN A 173 26.90 -27.53 -8.93
N ARG A 174 26.27 -26.39 -9.25
CA ARG A 174 25.54 -26.13 -10.51
C ARG A 174 24.53 -27.23 -10.87
N ARG A 175 23.85 -27.78 -9.87
CA ARG A 175 22.77 -28.77 -10.00
C ARG A 175 21.41 -28.07 -10.10
N PRO A 176 20.36 -28.77 -10.58
CA PRO A 176 18.99 -28.26 -10.53
C PRO A 176 18.60 -27.88 -9.09
N LEU A 177 17.91 -26.75 -8.96
CA LEU A 177 17.44 -26.28 -7.66
C LEU A 177 16.37 -27.22 -7.10
N PRO A 178 16.36 -27.45 -5.77
CA PRO A 178 15.30 -28.23 -5.12
C PRO A 178 13.94 -27.53 -5.23
N GLU A 179 12.87 -28.27 -4.97
CA GLU A 179 11.52 -27.73 -4.89
C GLU A 179 11.44 -26.61 -3.84
N LEU A 180 10.77 -25.51 -4.20
CA LEU A 180 10.70 -24.31 -3.38
C LEU A 180 9.92 -24.56 -2.08
N VAL A 181 10.57 -24.35 -0.94
CA VAL A 181 9.92 -24.34 0.37
C VAL A 181 9.74 -22.90 0.84
N ARG A 182 8.49 -22.51 1.13
CA ARG A 182 8.15 -21.18 1.67
C ARG A 182 8.02 -21.21 3.18
N ALA A 183 8.29 -20.09 3.83
CA ALA A 183 8.06 -19.97 5.27
C ALA A 183 6.56 -19.86 5.53
N LYS A 184 6.01 -20.80 6.30
CA LYS A 184 4.60 -20.85 6.67
C LYS A 184 4.39 -19.98 7.90
N ILE A 185 3.83 -18.79 7.69
CA ILE A 185 3.58 -17.82 8.75
C ILE A 185 2.08 -17.84 9.07
N PRO A 186 1.68 -18.10 10.33
CA PRO A 186 0.29 -18.01 10.74
C PRO A 186 -0.24 -16.58 10.59
N PHE A 187 -1.42 -16.40 9.98
CA PHE A 187 -2.06 -15.08 9.84
C PHE A 187 -2.24 -14.37 11.20
N SER A 188 -2.58 -15.13 12.25
CA SER A 188 -2.72 -14.60 13.61
C SER A 188 -1.43 -13.96 14.14
N ALA A 189 -0.27 -14.46 13.76
CA ALA A 189 1.02 -13.86 14.15
C ALA A 189 1.23 -12.51 13.46
N CYS A 190 0.86 -12.39 12.18
CA CYS A 190 0.88 -11.10 11.46
C CYS A 190 -0.06 -10.09 12.12
N LEU A 191 -1.26 -10.52 12.52
CA LEU A 191 -2.24 -9.66 13.18
C LEU A 191 -1.78 -9.22 14.57
N GLN A 192 -1.18 -10.14 15.33
CA GLN A 192 -0.58 -9.82 16.63
C GLN A 192 0.52 -8.78 16.47
N ALA A 193 1.48 -9.00 15.55
CA ALA A 193 2.59 -8.08 15.29
C ALA A 193 2.11 -6.69 14.82
N PHE A 194 1.00 -6.61 14.08
CA PHE A 194 0.37 -5.32 13.76
C PHE A 194 -0.13 -4.56 15.00
N SER A 195 -0.59 -5.30 16.01
CA SER A 195 -1.20 -4.74 17.23
C SER A 195 -0.21 -4.43 18.35
N GLU A 196 1.04 -4.87 18.21
CA GLU A 196 2.09 -4.74 19.21
C GLU A 196 2.48 -3.27 19.45
N PRO A 197 2.76 -2.87 20.71
CA PRO A 197 3.25 -1.54 21.00
C PRO A 197 4.65 -1.32 20.39
N GLU A 198 4.81 -0.22 19.67
CA GLU A 198 6.06 0.22 19.06
C GLU A 198 6.77 1.19 20.01
N ASN A 199 8.06 0.96 20.28
CA ASN A 199 8.87 1.93 21.01
C ASN A 199 9.26 3.08 20.08
N VAL A 200 9.03 4.30 20.54
CA VAL A 200 9.43 5.53 19.85
C VAL A 200 10.56 6.16 20.64
N ASP A 201 11.78 5.99 20.13
CA ASP A 201 12.94 6.68 20.66
C ASP A 201 12.87 8.18 20.33
N ASP A 202 13.50 9.01 21.16
CA ASP A 202 13.59 10.47 20.94
C ASP A 202 12.24 11.21 20.83
N PHE A 203 11.17 10.64 21.40
CA PHE A 203 9.85 11.27 21.48
C PHE A 203 9.90 12.55 22.33
N TRP A 204 9.45 13.68 21.77
CA TRP A 204 9.27 14.92 22.53
C TRP A 204 8.05 14.83 23.47
N SER A 205 8.29 14.78 24.77
CA SER A 205 7.23 14.81 25.79
C SER A 205 6.96 16.24 26.24
N SER A 206 5.78 16.77 25.93
CA SER A 206 5.36 18.11 26.34
C SER A 206 5.21 18.27 27.85
N ALA A 207 4.95 17.17 28.58
CA ALA A 207 4.90 17.19 30.04
C ALA A 207 6.29 17.32 30.69
N LEU A 208 7.33 16.78 30.04
CA LEU A 208 8.72 16.93 30.47
C LEU A 208 9.39 18.16 29.88
N GLN A 209 8.85 18.68 28.78
CA GLN A 209 9.52 19.65 27.89
C GLN A 209 10.92 19.19 27.49
N ALA A 210 11.05 17.89 27.20
CA ALA A 210 12.30 17.24 26.82
C ALA A 210 12.05 16.01 25.94
N LYS A 211 13.09 15.56 25.25
CA LYS A 211 13.09 14.24 24.59
C LYS A 211 13.04 13.12 25.63
N SER A 212 12.31 12.07 25.31
CA SER A 212 12.13 10.88 26.14
C SER A 212 11.81 9.67 25.26
N ALA A 213 11.64 8.50 25.88
CA ALA A 213 11.07 7.34 25.20
C ALA A 213 9.54 7.40 25.26
N GLY A 214 8.89 6.99 24.18
CA GLY A 214 7.44 6.81 24.09
C GLY A 214 7.08 5.39 23.67
N VAL A 215 5.85 4.99 23.94
CA VAL A 215 5.25 3.77 23.40
C VAL A 215 4.05 4.16 22.55
N LYS A 216 4.07 3.78 21.28
CA LYS A 216 3.01 4.02 20.30
C LYS A 216 2.18 2.75 20.10
N THR A 217 0.87 2.89 20.05
CA THR A 217 -0.07 1.83 19.69
C THR A 217 -1.08 2.34 18.68
N SER A 218 -1.38 1.54 17.67
CA SER A 218 -2.35 1.87 16.61
C SER A 218 -3.58 0.98 16.71
N ARG A 219 -4.77 1.56 16.60
CA ARG A 219 -6.07 0.88 16.67
C ARG A 219 -7.05 1.47 15.65
N PHE A 220 -8.11 0.74 15.32
CA PHE A 220 -9.13 1.21 14.38
C PHE A 220 -10.16 2.10 15.09
N ALA A 221 -10.15 3.40 14.81
CA ALA A 221 -11.22 4.32 15.23
C ALA A 221 -12.53 4.04 14.47
N SER A 222 -12.43 3.67 13.20
CA SER A 222 -13.55 3.13 12.41
C SER A 222 -13.13 1.89 11.62
N PHE A 223 -14.10 1.09 11.18
CA PHE A 223 -13.88 -0.01 10.24
C PHE A 223 -14.50 0.36 8.89
N PRO A 224 -13.82 0.06 7.76
CA PRO A 224 -14.35 0.29 6.43
C PRO A 224 -15.36 -0.80 6.03
N GLU A 225 -16.14 -0.56 4.98
CA GLU A 225 -17.00 -1.58 4.38
C GLU A 225 -16.17 -2.68 3.70
N TYR A 226 -15.09 -2.27 3.02
CA TYR A 226 -14.13 -3.15 2.39
C TYR A 226 -12.74 -2.88 2.97
N LEU A 227 -12.24 -3.80 3.79
CA LEU A 227 -10.88 -3.71 4.32
C LEU A 227 -9.86 -4.22 3.31
N VAL A 228 -9.02 -3.33 2.80
CA VAL A 228 -7.87 -3.70 1.97
C VAL A 228 -6.71 -4.07 2.89
N VAL A 229 -6.12 -5.25 2.68
CA VAL A 229 -5.00 -5.75 3.48
C VAL A 229 -3.77 -5.94 2.60
N GLN A 230 -2.67 -5.27 2.93
CA GLN A 230 -1.36 -5.45 2.31
C GLN A 230 -0.46 -6.26 3.23
N ILE A 231 0.06 -7.38 2.75
CA ILE A 231 1.13 -8.13 3.45
C ILE A 231 2.47 -7.49 3.12
N LYS A 232 3.18 -6.96 4.13
CA LYS A 232 4.51 -6.33 3.98
C LYS A 232 5.61 -7.39 3.79
N LYS A 233 5.60 -8.07 2.65
CA LYS A 233 6.55 -9.13 2.30
C LYS A 233 7.86 -8.63 1.69
N PHE A 234 8.29 -7.41 2.02
CA PHE A 234 9.55 -6.83 1.55
C PHE A 234 10.31 -6.25 2.74
N THR A 235 11.61 -6.49 2.78
CA THR A 235 12.53 -5.94 3.77
C THR A 235 13.84 -5.52 3.11
N PHE A 236 14.71 -4.84 3.84
CA PHE A 236 16.08 -4.58 3.40
C PHE A 236 17.01 -5.64 3.98
N GLY A 237 17.90 -6.20 3.14
CA GLY A 237 19.03 -6.98 3.63
C GLY A 237 20.06 -6.11 4.34
N LEU A 238 21.08 -6.74 4.94
CA LEU A 238 22.22 -6.05 5.55
C LEU A 238 23.00 -5.19 4.53
N ASP A 239 22.87 -5.52 3.25
CA ASP A 239 23.41 -4.83 2.09
C ASP A 239 22.50 -3.70 1.56
N TRP A 240 21.40 -3.39 2.26
CA TRP A 240 20.36 -2.44 1.83
C TRP A 240 19.70 -2.81 0.49
N VAL A 241 19.83 -4.06 0.06
CA VAL A 241 19.14 -4.57 -1.11
C VAL A 241 17.73 -5.03 -0.70
N PRO A 242 16.67 -4.55 -1.38
CA PRO A 242 15.32 -5.02 -1.13
C PRO A 242 15.21 -6.54 -1.36
N LYS A 243 14.74 -7.25 -0.34
CA LYS A 243 14.48 -8.70 -0.38
C LYS A 243 13.00 -8.94 -0.19
N LYS A 244 12.44 -9.74 -1.10
CA LYS A 244 11.08 -10.25 -0.99
C LYS A 244 11.07 -11.47 -0.09
N PHE A 245 10.24 -11.46 0.94
CA PHE A 245 9.95 -12.62 1.74
C PHE A 245 9.11 -13.61 0.91
N ASP A 246 9.64 -14.81 0.70
CA ASP A 246 8.92 -15.91 0.06
C ASP A 246 8.16 -16.71 1.12
N VAL A 247 6.98 -16.20 1.46
CA VAL A 247 6.15 -16.69 2.57
C VAL A 247 4.83 -17.25 2.08
N SER A 248 4.30 -18.20 2.84
CA SER A 248 2.94 -18.70 2.73
C SER A 248 2.17 -18.25 3.96
N ILE A 249 1.13 -17.45 3.76
CA ILE A 249 0.21 -17.03 4.82
C ILE A 249 -1.18 -17.44 4.37
N ASP A 250 -1.81 -18.32 5.14
CA ASP A 250 -3.18 -18.75 4.88
C ASP A 250 -4.13 -17.66 5.40
N MET A 251 -4.71 -16.91 4.47
CA MET A 251 -5.66 -15.85 4.78
C MET A 251 -7.02 -16.46 5.18
N PRO A 252 -7.63 -16.04 6.30
CA PRO A 252 -8.90 -16.59 6.73
C PRO A 252 -10.06 -16.11 5.84
N ASP A 253 -11.05 -16.97 5.62
CA ASP A 253 -12.30 -16.60 4.93
C ASP A 253 -13.16 -15.64 5.77
N LEU A 254 -13.09 -15.77 7.10
CA LEU A 254 -13.78 -14.94 8.08
C LEU A 254 -12.77 -14.28 9.01
N LEU A 255 -12.80 -12.96 9.07
CA LEU A 255 -11.85 -12.15 9.84
C LEU A 255 -12.59 -11.30 10.89
N ASP A 256 -12.41 -11.62 12.17
CA ASP A 256 -12.86 -10.78 13.28
C ASP A 256 -11.70 -9.95 13.84
N ILE A 257 -11.79 -8.64 13.66
CA ILE A 257 -10.82 -7.65 14.14
C ILE A 257 -11.44 -6.67 15.15
N ASN A 258 -12.62 -6.97 15.72
CA ASN A 258 -13.27 -6.09 16.68
C ASN A 258 -12.42 -5.80 17.92
N HIS A 259 -11.54 -6.73 18.30
CA HIS A 259 -10.59 -6.55 19.39
C HIS A 259 -9.53 -5.46 19.12
N LEU A 260 -9.35 -5.06 17.85
CA LEU A 260 -8.46 -3.96 17.44
C LEU A 260 -9.15 -2.59 17.41
N ARG A 261 -10.43 -2.52 17.82
CA ARG A 261 -11.16 -1.26 17.90
C ARG A 261 -10.56 -0.33 18.96
N ALA A 262 -10.36 0.91 18.55
CA ALA A 262 -9.95 2.01 19.41
C ALA A 262 -10.98 2.29 20.51
N ARG A 263 -10.51 2.86 21.62
CA ARG A 263 -11.38 3.19 22.76
C ARG A 263 -11.26 4.64 23.21
N GLY A 264 -10.46 5.46 22.53
CA GLY A 264 -10.16 6.82 22.95
C GLY A 264 -9.38 6.87 24.26
N LEU A 265 -9.36 8.05 24.85
CA LEU A 265 -8.82 8.31 26.18
C LEU A 265 -9.55 7.46 27.23
N GLN A 266 -8.81 6.68 28.03
CA GLN A 266 -9.37 5.81 29.04
C GLN A 266 -9.47 6.49 30.42
N PRO A 267 -10.42 6.05 31.27
CA PRO A 267 -10.46 6.50 32.67
C PRO A 267 -9.13 6.28 33.38
N GLY A 268 -8.59 7.33 33.99
CA GLY A 268 -7.31 7.31 34.71
C GLY A 268 -6.09 7.66 33.85
N GLU A 269 -6.27 7.87 32.54
CA GLU A 269 -5.22 8.45 31.71
C GLU A 269 -5.24 9.98 31.78
N GLU A 270 -4.04 10.57 31.79
CA GLU A 270 -3.87 12.02 31.70
C GLU A 270 -3.26 12.39 30.36
N GLU A 271 -3.85 13.37 29.67
CA GLU A 271 -3.32 13.85 28.41
C GLU A 271 -2.01 14.64 28.59
N LEU A 272 -1.13 14.48 27.60
CA LEU A 272 0.04 15.31 27.43
C LEU A 272 -0.38 16.75 27.16
N PRO A 273 0.25 17.76 27.80
CA PRO A 273 -0.03 19.16 27.53
C PRO A 273 0.10 19.51 26.04
N ASP A 274 -0.72 20.46 25.57
CA ASP A 274 -0.61 21.00 24.22
C ASP A 274 0.50 22.05 24.15
N ILE A 275 1.74 21.58 24.24
CA ILE A 275 2.95 22.39 24.12
C ILE A 275 3.80 21.78 23.01
N SER A 276 4.00 22.55 21.95
CA SER A 276 4.87 22.15 20.84
C SER A 276 6.35 22.17 21.26
N PRO A 277 7.20 21.32 20.65
CA PRO A 277 8.64 21.43 20.84
C PRO A 277 9.12 22.84 20.46
N PRO A 278 10.13 23.39 21.16
CA PRO A 278 10.74 24.65 20.76
C PRO A 278 11.26 24.54 19.34
N ILE A 279 11.02 25.56 18.52
CA ILE A 279 11.56 25.66 17.17
C ILE A 279 13.07 25.77 17.31
N VAL A 280 13.78 24.68 17.01
CA VAL A 280 15.23 24.72 16.83
C VAL A 280 15.46 25.38 15.48
N ILE A 281 15.65 26.70 15.47
CA ILE A 281 16.24 27.39 14.33
C ILE A 281 17.69 26.87 14.27
N PRO A 282 18.12 26.20 13.19
CA PRO A 282 19.53 25.84 13.04
C PRO A 282 20.34 27.13 13.17
N ASP A 283 21.28 27.17 14.11
CA ASP A 283 22.20 28.29 14.25
C ASP A 283 23.03 28.38 12.96
N ASP A 284 22.73 29.36 12.10
CA ASP A 284 23.61 29.82 11.01
C ASP A 284 24.81 30.58 11.62
N SER A 285 25.51 29.94 12.56
CA SER A 285 26.72 30.46 13.17
C SER A 285 27.78 29.37 13.23
N LYS A 286 28.30 29.07 12.04
CA LYS A 286 29.74 29.00 11.73
C LYS A 286 29.87 28.76 10.22
N ALA A 287 29.54 29.79 9.44
CA ALA A 287 30.37 30.04 8.26
C ALA A 287 31.79 30.17 8.80
N SER A 288 32.63 29.17 8.52
CA SER A 288 34.06 29.33 8.67
C SER A 288 34.45 30.54 7.81
N ASP A 289 34.79 31.66 8.47
CA ASP A 289 35.50 32.75 7.82
C ASP A 289 36.78 32.14 7.24
N ILE A 290 36.72 31.82 5.95
CA ILE A 290 37.91 31.55 5.16
C ILE A 290 38.57 32.92 5.02
N ASP A 291 39.59 33.14 5.84
CA ASP A 291 40.49 34.28 5.71
C ASP A 291 41.16 34.21 4.31
N GLU A 292 40.62 34.97 3.36
CA GLU A 292 41.14 35.09 1.99
C GLU A 292 42.59 35.63 1.94
N SER A 293 43.14 36.13 3.06
CA SER A 293 44.55 36.53 3.12
C SER A 293 45.54 35.36 3.22
N SER A 294 45.07 34.17 3.58
CA SER A 294 45.90 32.97 3.74
C SER A 294 46.16 32.18 2.45
N VAL A 295 45.53 32.55 1.32
CA VAL A 295 45.64 31.83 0.02
C VAL A 295 46.68 32.44 -0.94
N MET A 296 47.36 33.54 -0.54
CA MET A 296 48.35 34.23 -1.40
C MET A 296 49.84 33.97 -1.06
N GLN A 297 50.17 33.00 -0.20
CA GLN A 297 51.58 32.68 0.14
C GLN A 297 52.05 31.27 -0.26
N LEU A 298 51.32 30.57 -1.12
CA LEU A 298 51.81 29.35 -1.76
C LEU A 298 51.57 29.41 -3.28
N ALA A 299 52.39 30.25 -3.94
CA ALA A 299 52.79 30.12 -5.33
C ALA A 299 54.30 30.34 -5.42
#